data_AF-A0A6V7PVY0-F1
#
_entry.id   AF-A0A6V7PVY0-F1
#
_cell.length_a   1.000
_cell.length_b   1.000
_cell.length_c   1.000
_cell.angle_alpha   90.00
_cell.angle_beta   90.00
_cell.angle_gamma   90.00
#
_symmetry.space_group_name_H-M   'P 1'
#
loop_
_entity.id
_entity.type
_entity.pdbx_description
1 polymer ?
#
loop_
_entity_poly.entity_id
_entity_poly.type
_entity_poly.pdbx_seq_one_letter_code
_entity_poly.pdbx_strand_id
1 'polypeptide(L)'
;MVAIDESECSNYALRWALSNLREAISSSPLVIFNAQPFATAGYMTAAAYGAPPPELILSIQEHQKKVSLALLEKAKVVCAEQGEHSLYVKKEKCYFALQETVFGPLSWWWPNRSLTERLNSSHPAISSVERRVDEILANRVWKLPSGTVEREFLIKWKNLPRAEASWEPEDALRHEEDKIKEYQQKTLADTSG
;
A
#
# COMPACT_ATOMS: atom_id res chain seq x y z
N MET A 1 9.02 9.12 5.67
CA MET A 1 7.63 8.72 5.35
C MET A 1 6.69 9.72 6.01
N VAL A 2 5.59 10.11 5.36
CA VAL A 2 4.57 11.02 5.94
C VAL A 2 3.18 10.45 5.65
N ALA A 3 2.34 10.34 6.68
CA ALA A 3 0.93 10.00 6.54
C ALA A 3 0.11 11.28 6.39
N ILE A 4 -0.81 11.30 5.42
CA ILE A 4 -1.72 12.42 5.15
C ILE A 4 -3.18 11.98 5.29
N ASP A 5 -4.01 12.90 5.74
CA ASP A 5 -5.46 12.79 5.86
C ASP A 5 -6.11 14.15 5.53
N GLU A 6 -7.39 14.32 5.81
CA GLU A 6 -8.11 15.59 5.60
C GLU A 6 -7.78 16.67 6.64
N SER A 7 -7.01 16.35 7.69
CA SER A 7 -6.73 17.28 8.77
C SER A 7 -5.70 18.36 8.38
N GLU A 8 -5.83 19.53 8.98
CA GLU A 8 -4.82 20.59 8.88
C GLU A 8 -3.48 20.15 9.49
N CYS A 9 -3.51 19.29 10.52
CA CYS A 9 -2.32 18.77 11.19
C CYS A 9 -1.44 17.96 10.22
N SER A 10 -2.03 17.10 9.40
CA SER A 10 -1.27 16.29 8.44
C SER A 10 -0.70 17.13 7.28
N ASN A 11 -1.45 18.15 6.83
CA ASN A 11 -0.97 19.13 5.85
C ASN A 11 0.21 19.95 6.41
N TYR A 12 0.10 20.39 7.67
CA TYR A 12 1.20 21.09 8.36
C TYR A 12 2.43 20.18 8.49
N ALA A 13 2.24 18.92 8.91
CA ALA A 13 3.33 17.95 9.03
C ALA A 13 4.06 17.73 7.69
N LEU A 14 3.31 17.63 6.57
CA LEU A 14 3.89 17.54 5.23
C LEU A 14 4.74 18.77 4.89
N ARG A 15 4.18 19.98 5.06
CA ARG A 15 4.92 21.23 4.78
C ARG A 15 6.16 21.38 5.66
N TRP A 16 6.05 21.00 6.93
CA TRP A 16 7.17 21.00 7.87
C TRP A 16 8.26 20.02 7.41
N ALA A 17 7.89 18.80 7.03
CA ALA A 17 8.83 17.79 6.57
C ALA A 17 9.57 18.25 5.31
N LEU A 18 8.86 18.82 4.33
CA LEU A 18 9.47 19.36 3.10
C LEU A 18 10.44 20.52 3.40
N SER A 19 10.16 21.33 4.41
CA SER A 19 11.00 22.49 4.74
C SER A 19 12.25 22.11 5.53
N ASN A 20 12.15 21.12 6.42
CA ASN A 20 13.19 20.80 7.40
C ASN A 20 14.02 19.56 7.04
N LEU A 21 13.50 18.66 6.20
CA LEU A 21 14.16 17.41 5.83
C LEU A 21 14.71 17.43 4.40
N ARG A 22 14.95 18.62 3.83
CA ARG A 22 15.38 18.81 2.42
C ARG A 22 16.56 17.93 2.04
N GLU A 23 17.58 17.86 2.89
CA GLU A 23 18.79 17.06 2.63
C GLU A 23 18.51 15.55 2.59
N ALA A 24 17.65 15.07 3.50
CA ALA A 24 17.24 13.67 3.54
C ALA A 24 16.33 13.29 2.35
N ILE A 25 15.49 14.22 1.90
CA ILE A 25 14.58 14.02 0.76
C ILE A 25 15.35 14.11 -0.58
N SER A 26 16.46 14.84 -0.63
CA SER A 26 17.35 14.86 -1.81
C SER A 26 18.13 13.56 -1.99
N SER A 27 18.46 12.87 -0.90
CA SER A 27 19.19 11.60 -0.91
C SER A 27 18.29 10.37 -0.96
N SER A 28 17.03 10.49 -0.54
CA SER A 28 16.08 9.38 -0.49
C SER A 28 14.65 9.84 -0.82
N PRO A 29 13.85 9.01 -1.52
CA PRO A 29 12.50 9.40 -1.91
C PRO A 29 11.58 9.60 -0.70
N LEU A 30 10.81 10.69 -0.72
CA LEU A 30 9.74 10.91 0.25
C LEU A 30 8.55 10.01 -0.10
N VAL A 31 8.25 9.07 0.79
CA VAL A 31 7.06 8.22 0.66
C VAL A 31 5.89 8.84 1.41
N ILE A 32 4.81 9.14 0.68
CA ILE A 32 3.56 9.68 1.21
C ILE A 32 2.48 8.60 1.16
N PHE A 33 1.75 8.46 2.26
CA PHE A 33 0.65 7.52 2.41
C PHE A 33 -0.60 8.24 2.88
N ASN A 34 -1.76 7.75 2.46
CA ASN A 34 -3.03 8.20 2.98
C ASN A 34 -3.45 7.32 4.17
N ALA A 35 -3.77 7.94 5.30
CA ALA A 35 -4.41 7.26 6.42
C ALA A 35 -5.92 7.11 6.16
N GLN A 36 -6.31 6.05 5.43
CA GLN A 36 -7.73 5.77 5.23
C GLN A 36 -8.31 5.17 6.50
N PRO A 37 -9.43 5.70 7.03
CA PRO A 37 -10.17 4.99 8.06
C PRO A 37 -10.66 3.66 7.47
N PHE A 38 -10.35 2.56 8.17
CA PHE A 38 -10.77 1.23 7.77
C PHE A 38 -12.30 1.12 7.97
N ALA A 39 -13.07 1.50 6.95
CA ALA A 39 -14.49 1.18 6.89
C ALA A 39 -14.61 -0.33 6.60
N THR A 40 -14.40 -1.14 7.62
CA THR A 40 -14.75 -2.56 7.55
C THR A 40 -16.26 -2.67 7.46
N ALA A 41 -16.73 -3.67 6.72
CA ALA A 41 -18.11 -4.14 6.85
C ALA A 41 -18.53 -4.26 8.33
N GLY A 42 -17.64 -4.71 9.24
CA GLY A 42 -17.91 -4.78 10.68
C GLY A 42 -18.24 -3.45 11.38
N TYR A 43 -17.49 -2.37 11.12
CA TYR A 43 -17.77 -1.05 11.71
C TYR A 43 -19.10 -0.48 11.19
N MET A 44 -19.36 -0.65 9.89
CA MET A 44 -20.62 -0.22 9.29
C MET A 44 -21.81 -1.05 9.77
N THR A 45 -21.62 -2.36 10.01
CA THR A 45 -22.63 -3.23 10.60
C THR A 45 -23.03 -2.81 12.01
N ALA A 46 -22.05 -2.39 12.83
CA ALA A 46 -22.34 -1.87 14.17
C ALA A 46 -23.09 -0.53 14.12
N ALA A 47 -22.67 0.39 13.25
CA ALA A 47 -23.32 1.70 13.11
C ALA A 47 -24.75 1.62 12.54
N ALA A 48 -25.02 0.63 11.68
CA ALA A 48 -26.32 0.44 11.04
C ALA A 48 -27.29 -0.45 11.85
N TYR A 49 -26.92 -0.92 13.06
CA TYR A 49 -27.69 -1.91 13.84
C TYR A 49 -28.06 -3.16 13.03
N GLY A 50 -27.18 -3.60 12.12
CA GLY A 50 -27.46 -4.66 11.15
C GLY A 50 -26.56 -4.57 9.93
N ALA A 51 -26.68 -5.49 8.98
CA ALA A 51 -25.87 -5.45 7.76
C ALA A 51 -26.28 -4.25 6.88
N PRO A 52 -25.38 -3.29 6.58
CA PRO A 52 -25.72 -2.15 5.72
C PRO A 52 -26.04 -2.63 4.30
N PRO A 53 -26.94 -1.94 3.56
CA PRO A 53 -27.23 -2.27 2.18
C PRO A 53 -25.95 -2.31 1.33
N PRO A 54 -25.78 -3.28 0.41
CA PRO A 54 -24.58 -3.38 -0.44
C PRO A 54 -24.28 -2.10 -1.22
N GLU A 55 -25.33 -1.40 -1.68
CA GLU A 55 -25.20 -0.12 -2.38
C GLU A 55 -24.56 0.97 -1.52
N LEU A 56 -24.88 1.00 -0.22
CA LEU A 56 -24.28 1.94 0.73
C LEU A 56 -22.80 1.63 0.93
N ILE A 57 -22.44 0.35 1.10
CA ILE A 57 -21.04 -0.09 1.23
C ILE A 57 -20.23 0.36 0.01
N LEU A 58 -20.75 0.12 -1.20
CA LEU A 58 -20.09 0.52 -2.45
C LEU A 58 -19.94 2.04 -2.54
N SER A 59 -21.00 2.79 -2.21
CA SER A 59 -20.96 4.26 -2.25
C SER A 59 -19.93 4.84 -1.28
N ILE A 60 -19.81 4.28 -0.07
CA ILE A 60 -18.82 4.70 0.93
C ILE A 60 -17.41 4.36 0.44
N GLN A 61 -17.19 3.16 -0.10
CA GLN A 61 -15.90 2.76 -0.65
C GLN A 61 -15.47 3.65 -1.83
N GLU A 62 -16.39 3.95 -2.75
CA GLU A 62 -16.13 4.85 -3.87
C GLU A 62 -15.82 6.26 -3.40
N HIS A 63 -16.59 6.77 -2.43
CA HIS A 63 -16.36 8.07 -1.82
C HIS A 63 -14.98 8.12 -1.16
N GLN A 64 -14.62 7.11 -0.36
CA GLN A 64 -13.30 7.02 0.27
C GLN A 64 -12.17 6.97 -0.77
N LYS A 65 -12.36 6.25 -1.88
CA LYS A 65 -11.38 6.21 -2.98
C LYS A 65 -11.20 7.60 -3.60
N LYS A 66 -12.30 8.33 -3.83
CA LYS A 66 -12.29 9.68 -4.39
C LYS A 66 -11.59 10.67 -3.47
N VAL A 67 -11.92 10.67 -2.19
CA VAL A 67 -11.25 11.49 -1.16
C VAL A 67 -9.75 11.19 -1.15
N SER A 68 -9.38 9.91 -1.15
CA SER A 68 -7.97 9.53 -1.11
C SER A 68 -7.17 9.99 -2.31
N LEU A 69 -7.76 9.93 -3.50
CA LEU A 69 -7.14 10.46 -4.70
C LEU A 69 -6.98 11.98 -4.62
N ALA A 70 -8.00 12.70 -4.15
CA ALA A 70 -7.93 14.15 -3.99
C ALA A 70 -6.84 14.58 -3.00
N LEU A 71 -6.69 13.88 -1.87
CA LEU A 71 -5.63 14.15 -0.90
C LEU A 71 -4.24 13.93 -1.48
N LEU A 72 -4.06 12.85 -2.26
CA LEU A 72 -2.79 12.57 -2.92
C LEU A 72 -2.46 13.60 -3.99
N GLU A 73 -3.43 14.06 -4.76
CA GLU A 73 -3.25 15.15 -5.73
C GLU A 73 -2.88 16.46 -5.02
N LYS A 74 -3.56 16.81 -3.92
CA LYS A 74 -3.21 17.99 -3.11
C LYS A 74 -1.77 17.89 -2.58
N ALA A 75 -1.35 16.73 -2.09
CA ALA A 75 0.02 16.53 -1.61
C ALA A 75 1.06 16.70 -2.73
N LYS A 76 0.77 16.23 -3.95
CA LYS A 76 1.65 16.46 -5.11
C LYS A 76 1.83 17.95 -5.41
N VAL A 77 0.76 18.73 -5.37
CA VAL A 77 0.82 20.19 -5.57
C VAL A 77 1.71 20.84 -4.51
N VAL A 78 1.53 20.49 -3.24
CA VAL A 78 2.36 21.01 -2.12
C VAL A 78 3.83 20.64 -2.29
N CYS A 79 4.13 19.44 -2.79
CA CYS A 79 5.50 19.05 -3.09
C CYS A 79 6.08 19.85 -4.26
N ALA A 80 5.32 20.03 -5.35
CA ALA A 80 5.76 20.79 -6.52
C ALA A 80 6.08 22.26 -6.19
N GLU A 81 5.31 22.89 -5.30
CA GLU A 81 5.58 24.26 -4.80
C GLU A 81 6.95 24.40 -4.11
N GLN A 82 7.46 23.32 -3.51
CA GLN A 82 8.65 23.33 -2.65
C GLN A 82 9.93 22.79 -3.34
N GLY A 83 9.82 22.37 -4.61
CA GLY A 83 10.89 21.80 -5.44
C GLY A 83 10.51 20.43 -6.03
N GLU A 84 11.03 20.08 -7.22
CA GLU A 84 10.81 18.76 -7.84
C GLU A 84 11.52 17.64 -7.07
N HIS A 85 10.90 17.19 -5.98
CA HIS A 85 11.29 15.95 -5.31
C HIS A 85 10.56 14.77 -5.97
N SER A 86 11.30 13.69 -6.27
CA SER A 86 10.71 12.46 -6.81
C SER A 86 9.76 11.85 -5.79
N LEU A 87 8.46 12.03 -6.03
CA LEU A 87 7.41 11.58 -5.13
C LEU A 87 7.04 10.13 -5.42
N TYR A 88 7.25 9.26 -4.43
CA TYR A 88 6.79 7.87 -4.51
C TYR A 88 5.54 7.74 -3.66
N VAL A 89 4.39 7.77 -4.33
CA VAL A 89 3.10 7.49 -3.68
C VAL A 89 2.90 5.99 -3.66
N LYS A 90 3.05 5.39 -2.47
CA LYS A 90 2.79 3.97 -2.28
C LYS A 90 1.37 3.80 -1.77
N LYS A 91 0.50 3.24 -2.62
CA LYS A 91 -0.85 2.83 -2.23
C LYS A 91 -0.77 1.46 -1.55
N GLU A 92 -0.33 1.43 -0.30
CA GLU A 92 -0.47 0.25 0.54
C GLU A 92 -1.69 0.40 1.44
N LYS A 93 -2.50 -0.66 1.56
CA LYS A 93 -3.48 -0.77 2.63
C LYS A 93 -2.72 -0.93 3.94
N CYS A 94 -2.50 0.16 4.67
CA CYS A 94 -1.91 0.10 6.00
C CYS A 94 -2.92 -0.50 6.97
N TYR A 95 -2.75 -1.78 7.34
CA TYR A 95 -3.50 -2.45 8.40
C TYR A 95 -3.07 -2.01 9.81
N PHE A 96 -2.57 -0.79 9.99
CA PHE A 96 -1.86 -0.39 11.22
C PHE A 96 -2.72 0.36 12.25
N ALA A 97 -3.99 0.63 11.96
CA ALA A 97 -4.84 1.46 12.83
C ALA A 97 -5.80 0.66 13.73
N LEU A 98 -5.37 -0.48 14.30
CA LEU A 98 -6.23 -1.25 15.22
C LEU A 98 -5.54 -1.83 16.46
N GLN A 99 -4.37 -1.32 16.89
CA GLN A 99 -3.80 -1.78 18.15
C GLN A 99 -3.19 -0.67 18.99
N GLU A 100 -4.00 0.32 19.37
CA GLU A 100 -3.74 1.11 20.58
C GLU A 100 -4.96 1.11 21.50
N THR A 101 -5.20 -0.03 22.13
CA THR A 101 -5.70 -0.03 23.50
C THR A 101 -4.96 -1.11 24.28
N VAL A 102 -4.21 -0.64 25.29
CA VAL A 102 -3.54 -1.40 26.36
C VAL A 102 -2.17 -2.01 26.01
N PHE A 103 -1.09 -1.25 26.19
CA PHE A 103 -0.08 -1.44 27.26
C PHE A 103 1.12 -0.47 27.05
N GLY A 104 1.65 0.03 28.17
CA GLY A 104 2.60 1.13 28.28
C GLY A 104 4.07 0.84 27.89
N PRO A 105 5.00 1.70 28.34
CA PRO A 105 6.15 2.12 27.56
C PRO A 105 7.34 1.19 27.70
N LEU A 106 8.09 1.02 26.60
CA LEU A 106 9.55 0.83 26.48
C LEU A 106 9.88 -0.10 25.30
N SER A 107 10.18 0.50 24.15
CA SER A 107 11.37 0.20 23.33
C SER A 107 11.17 0.74 21.91
N TRP A 108 11.65 1.97 21.73
CA TRP A 108 11.74 2.65 20.45
C TRP A 108 12.91 2.09 19.62
N TRP A 109 12.82 0.84 19.14
CA TRP A 109 13.76 0.27 18.16
C TRP A 109 13.00 -0.69 17.24
N TRP A 110 12.70 -0.24 16.02
CA TRP A 110 12.43 -1.15 14.91
C TRP A 110 13.76 -1.74 14.43
N PRO A 111 14.01 -3.03 14.74
CA PRO A 111 14.25 -3.97 13.65
C PRO A 111 13.80 -5.39 14.01
N ASN A 112 12.71 -5.91 13.42
CA ASN A 112 12.65 -7.33 13.03
C ASN A 112 11.39 -7.71 12.22
N ARG A 113 11.63 -8.32 11.06
CA ARG A 113 10.67 -8.90 10.10
C ARG A 113 10.01 -10.19 10.62
N SER A 114 10.43 -10.71 11.78
CA SER A 114 10.06 -12.01 12.32
C SER A 114 8.83 -12.01 13.25
N LEU A 115 8.31 -10.84 13.65
CA LEU A 115 7.07 -10.76 14.44
C LEU A 115 5.80 -10.70 13.58
N THR A 116 5.93 -10.39 12.28
CA THR A 116 4.82 -10.47 11.31
C THR A 116 4.36 -11.90 11.03
N GLU A 117 5.19 -12.92 11.26
CA GLU A 117 4.81 -14.33 11.06
C GLU A 117 3.95 -14.91 12.19
N ARG A 118 3.98 -14.33 13.41
CA ARG A 118 3.28 -14.90 14.57
C ARG A 118 1.89 -14.32 14.86
N LEU A 119 1.50 -13.20 14.26
CA LEU A 119 0.15 -12.64 14.39
C LEU A 119 -0.82 -13.08 13.27
N ASN A 120 -0.32 -13.87 12.30
CA ASN A 120 -1.14 -14.43 11.22
C ASN A 120 -1.84 -15.76 11.56
N SER A 121 -1.65 -16.33 12.75
CA SER A 121 -2.24 -17.63 13.12
C SER A 121 -3.51 -17.55 13.98
N SER A 122 -4.00 -16.36 14.33
CA SER A 122 -5.14 -16.22 15.26
C SER A 122 -6.03 -15.00 14.99
N HIS A 123 -6.34 -14.74 13.72
CA HIS A 123 -7.48 -13.89 13.36
C HIS A 123 -8.66 -14.77 12.87
N PRO A 124 -9.89 -14.55 13.37
CA PRO A 124 -11.06 -15.24 12.87
C PRO A 124 -11.27 -14.87 11.40
N ALA A 125 -11.48 -15.89 10.59
CA ALA A 125 -11.64 -15.83 9.15
C ALA A 125 -12.77 -14.89 8.74
N ILE A 126 -12.44 -13.63 8.39
CA ILE A 126 -13.22 -12.87 7.42
C ILE A 126 -12.81 -13.45 6.07
N SER A 127 -13.72 -14.25 5.50
CA SER A 127 -13.52 -15.15 4.37
C SER A 127 -12.55 -14.61 3.31
N SER A 128 -11.39 -15.25 3.23
CA SER A 128 -10.77 -15.77 2.01
C SER A 128 -11.51 -15.41 0.72
N VAL A 129 -11.33 -14.17 0.23
CA VAL A 129 -11.10 -14.06 -1.21
C VAL A 129 -9.63 -14.41 -1.34
N GLU A 130 -9.38 -15.70 -1.55
CA GLU A 130 -8.09 -16.22 -1.96
C GLU A 130 -7.63 -15.34 -3.13
N ARG A 131 -6.71 -14.40 -2.86
CA ARG A 131 -6.19 -13.49 -3.89
C ARG A 131 -5.29 -14.31 -4.79
N ARG A 132 -5.92 -15.02 -5.72
CA ARG A 132 -5.25 -15.85 -6.71
C ARG A 132 -4.73 -14.95 -7.80
N VAL A 133 -3.48 -15.17 -8.18
CA VAL A 133 -2.88 -14.51 -9.34
C VAL A 133 -3.72 -14.87 -10.56
N ASP A 134 -4.11 -13.89 -11.36
CA ASP A 134 -4.69 -14.12 -12.68
C ASP A 134 -3.60 -14.03 -13.74
N GLU A 135 -2.91 -12.88 -13.79
CA GLU A 135 -1.91 -12.55 -14.81
C GLU A 135 -0.80 -11.66 -14.22
N ILE A 136 0.42 -11.85 -14.69
CA ILE A 136 1.56 -10.94 -14.43
C ILE A 136 1.63 -9.93 -15.57
N LEU A 137 1.49 -8.64 -15.23
CA LEU A 137 1.40 -7.55 -16.20
C LEU A 137 2.74 -6.89 -16.49
N ALA A 138 3.62 -6.84 -15.48
CA ALA A 138 4.93 -6.21 -15.57
C ALA A 138 5.84 -6.74 -14.46
N ASN A 139 7.14 -6.55 -14.61
CA ASN A 139 8.11 -6.75 -13.55
C ASN A 139 9.02 -5.52 -13.41
N ARG A 140 9.63 -5.37 -12.23
CA ARG A 140 10.70 -4.40 -11.99
C ARG A 140 11.77 -5.00 -11.12
N VAL A 141 13.02 -4.61 -11.37
CA VAL A 141 14.21 -5.12 -10.68
C VAL A 141 15.02 -3.92 -10.20
N TRP A 142 15.46 -3.96 -8.95
CA TRP A 142 16.37 -2.95 -8.42
C TRP A 142 17.45 -3.59 -7.54
N LYS A 143 18.57 -2.87 -7.41
CA LYS A 143 19.70 -3.28 -6.58
C LYS A 143 19.74 -2.42 -5.32
N LEU A 144 19.75 -3.09 -4.18
CA LEU A 144 20.00 -2.45 -2.90
C LEU A 144 21.50 -2.13 -2.76
N PRO A 145 21.87 -1.13 -1.93
CA PRO A 145 23.26 -0.85 -1.60
C PRO A 145 24.02 -2.05 -1.02
N SER A 146 23.30 -3.00 -0.39
CA SER A 146 23.85 -4.27 0.11
C SER A 146 24.31 -5.23 -1.00
N GLY A 147 24.03 -4.92 -2.27
CA GLY A 147 24.24 -5.81 -3.41
C GLY A 147 23.08 -6.78 -3.65
N THR A 148 22.08 -6.82 -2.77
CA THR A 148 20.87 -7.63 -2.94
C THR A 148 20.06 -7.12 -4.13
N VAL A 149 19.63 -8.03 -4.99
CA VAL A 149 18.72 -7.74 -6.09
C VAL A 149 17.31 -8.09 -5.62
N GLU A 150 16.40 -7.13 -5.66
CA GLU A 150 15.00 -7.34 -5.35
C GLU A 150 14.18 -7.27 -6.63
N ARG A 151 13.11 -8.08 -6.66
CA ARG A 151 12.20 -8.17 -7.80
C ARG A 151 10.76 -8.13 -7.32
N GLU A 152 9.97 -7.32 -8.02
CA GLU A 152 8.52 -7.28 -7.86
C GLU A 152 7.83 -7.47 -9.20
N PHE A 153 6.61 -7.97 -9.11
CA PHE A 153 5.71 -8.21 -10.23
C PHE A 153 4.40 -7.46 -10.02
N LEU A 154 3.88 -6.84 -11.08
CA LEU A 154 2.57 -6.22 -11.07
C LEU A 154 1.52 -7.28 -11.39
N ILE A 155 0.69 -7.61 -10.40
CA ILE A 155 -0.26 -8.72 -10.46
C ILE A 155 -1.65 -8.21 -10.78
N LYS A 156 -2.27 -8.73 -11.84
CA LYS A 156 -3.72 -8.72 -12.01
C LYS A 156 -4.30 -9.86 -11.18
N TRP A 157 -5.19 -9.52 -10.26
CA TRP A 157 -5.87 -10.49 -9.40
C TRP A 157 -7.09 -11.12 -10.07
N LYS A 158 -7.38 -12.39 -9.75
CA LYS A 158 -8.60 -13.04 -10.24
C LYS A 158 -9.83 -12.32 -9.73
N ASN A 159 -10.82 -12.16 -10.61
CA ASN A 159 -12.11 -11.53 -10.31
C ASN A 159 -12.02 -10.07 -9.83
N LEU A 160 -10.87 -9.41 -10.01
CA LEU A 160 -10.71 -7.98 -9.76
C LEU A 160 -10.36 -7.27 -11.06
N PRO A 161 -10.81 -6.02 -11.23
CA PRO A 161 -10.46 -5.23 -12.40
C PRO A 161 -8.96 -4.93 -12.41
N ARG A 162 -8.39 -4.70 -13.60
CA ARG A 162 -6.97 -4.34 -13.78
C ARG A 162 -6.53 -3.13 -12.93
N ALA A 163 -7.47 -2.23 -12.60
CA ALA A 163 -7.22 -1.07 -11.74
C ALA A 163 -6.86 -1.43 -10.28
N GLU A 164 -7.19 -2.63 -9.83
CA GLU A 164 -6.83 -3.16 -8.50
C GLU A 164 -5.52 -3.97 -8.54
N ALA A 165 -4.78 -3.95 -9.66
CA ALA A 165 -3.48 -4.60 -9.75
C ALA A 165 -2.49 -4.00 -8.74
N SER A 166 -1.69 -4.85 -8.11
CA SER A 166 -0.71 -4.44 -7.10
C SER A 166 0.67 -5.05 -7.36
N TRP A 167 1.70 -4.36 -6.86
CA TRP A 167 3.08 -4.84 -6.92
C TRP A 167 3.33 -5.81 -5.77
N GLU A 168 3.67 -7.05 -6.11
CA GLU A 168 3.95 -8.11 -5.15
C GLU A 168 5.41 -8.55 -5.27
N PRO A 169 6.13 -8.76 -4.15
CA PRO A 169 7.50 -9.25 -4.19
C PRO A 169 7.55 -10.70 -4.68
N GLU A 170 8.68 -11.09 -5.28
CA GLU A 170 8.88 -12.45 -5.79
C GLU A 170 8.61 -13.52 -4.71
N ASP A 171 9.03 -13.29 -3.46
CA ASP A 171 8.78 -14.18 -2.33
C ASP A 171 7.28 -14.43 -2.04
N ALA A 172 6.43 -13.42 -2.26
CA ALA A 172 4.98 -13.55 -2.05
C ALA A 172 4.33 -14.43 -3.14
N LEU A 173 5.02 -14.62 -4.27
CA LEU A 173 4.57 -15.38 -5.42
C LEU A 173 5.23 -16.76 -5.51
N ARG A 174 5.87 -17.22 -4.43
CA ARG A 174 6.57 -18.52 -4.36
C ARG A 174 5.73 -19.73 -4.77
N HIS A 175 4.39 -19.63 -4.70
CA HIS A 175 3.48 -20.71 -5.09
C HIS A 175 2.96 -20.57 -6.53
N GLU A 176 3.37 -19.53 -7.25
CA GLU A 176 2.91 -19.16 -8.59
C GLU A 176 4.09 -19.11 -9.58
N GLU A 177 5.12 -19.94 -9.35
CA GLU A 177 6.35 -19.97 -10.16
C GLU A 177 6.08 -20.18 -11.65
N ASP A 178 5.07 -20.98 -12.00
CA ASP A 178 4.73 -21.29 -13.38
C ASP A 178 4.33 -20.04 -14.15
N LYS A 179 3.61 -19.12 -13.50
CA LYS A 179 3.20 -17.84 -14.08
C LYS A 179 4.38 -16.90 -14.25
N ILE A 180 5.33 -16.92 -13.32
CA ILE A 180 6.57 -16.15 -13.43
C ILE A 180 7.37 -16.64 -14.63
N LYS A 181 7.51 -17.96 -14.80
CA LYS A 181 8.21 -18.58 -15.94
C LYS A 181 7.53 -18.25 -17.27
N GLU A 182 6.20 -18.34 -17.33
CA GLU A 182 5.42 -18.00 -18.52
C GLU A 182 5.62 -16.53 -18.93
N TYR A 183 5.50 -15.60 -17.97
CA TYR A 183 5.74 -14.18 -18.21
C TYR A 183 7.16 -13.95 -18.75
N GLN A 184 8.17 -14.57 -18.13
CA GLN A 184 9.57 -14.44 -18.56
C GLN A 184 9.77 -14.96 -19.99
N GLN A 185 9.23 -16.12 -20.33
CA GLN A 185 9.32 -16.68 -21.69
C GLN A 185 8.67 -15.75 -22.72
N LYS A 186 7.49 -15.21 -22.42
CA LYS A 186 6.80 -14.26 -23.28
C LYS A 186 7.63 -12.98 -23.48
N THR A 187 8.17 -12.42 -22.41
CA THR A 187 9.02 -11.22 -22.51
C THR A 187 10.31 -11.45 -23.31
N LEU A 188 10.89 -12.66 -23.24
CA LEU A 188 12.06 -13.02 -24.03
C LEU A 188 11.71 -13.15 -25.51
N ALA A 189 10.59 -13.79 -25.83
CA ALA A 189 10.11 -13.94 -27.20
C ALA A 189 9.84 -12.57 -27.86
N ASP A 190 9.20 -11.66 -27.14
CA ASP A 190 8.87 -10.31 -27.61
C ASP A 190 10.12 -9.43 -27.83
N THR A 191 11.24 -9.73 -27.17
CA THR A 191 12.51 -8.99 -27.32
C THR A 191 13.40 -9.56 -28.45
N SER A 192 13.08 -10.75 -28.96
CA SER A 192 13.85 -11.46 -29.98
C SER A 192 13.30 -11.39 -31.41
N GLY A 193 12.20 -10.66 -31.63
CA GLY A 193 11.62 -10.40 -32.96
C GLY A 193 11.73 -8.93 -33.34
#